data_AF-A0A9E1HYB6-F1
#
_entry.id   AF-A0A9E1HYB6-F1
#
_cell.length_a   1.000
_cell.length_b   1.000
_cell.length_c   1.000
_cell.angle_alpha   90.00
_cell.angle_beta   90.00
_cell.angle_gamma   90.00
#
_symmetry.space_group_name_H-M   'P 1'
#
loop_
_entity.id
_entity.type
_entity.pdbx_description
1 polymer ?
#
loop_
_entity_poly.entity_id
_entity_poly.type
_entity_poly.pdbx_seq_one_letter_code
_entity_poly.pdbx_strand_id
1 'polypeptide(L)' 'MEKILKDNIIVGYYRDKAIVETEYGELYFFDCENDLIPVGSVTDAELETLDKLDAAMQQEILKRFQEE' A
#
# COMPACT_ATOMS: atom_id res chain seq x y z
N MET A 1 -12.90 15.50 -19.46
CA MET A 1 -11.54 15.15 -19.00
C MET A 1 -11.73 14.16 -17.86
N GLU A 2 -11.80 12.88 -18.18
CA GLU A 2 -11.67 11.84 -17.17
C GLU A 2 -10.22 11.87 -16.72
N LYS A 3 -9.97 12.49 -15.57
CA LYS A 3 -8.75 12.17 -14.82
C LYS A 3 -8.91 10.70 -14.46
N ILE A 4 -8.28 9.83 -15.23
CA ILE A 4 -7.97 8.49 -14.73
C ILE A 4 -7.13 8.78 -13.48
N LEU A 5 -7.75 8.68 -12.31
CA LEU A 5 -7.07 8.72 -11.03
C LEU A 5 -6.19 7.48 -11.04
N LYS A 6 -4.95 7.69 -11.50
CA LYS A 6 -3.91 6.69 -11.51
C LYS A 6 -3.66 6.33 -10.05
N ASP A 7 -4.05 5.11 -9.71
CA ASP A 7 -3.07 4.07 -9.45
C ASP A 7 -2.74 4.01 -7.96
N ASN A 8 -3.76 3.68 -7.15
CA ASN A 8 -3.53 3.02 -5.86
C ASN A 8 -3.00 1.61 -6.17
N ILE A 9 -1.71 1.51 -6.49
CA ILE A 9 -1.12 0.24 -6.92
C ILE A 9 -0.64 -0.50 -5.68
N ILE A 10 -1.04 -1.77 -5.59
CA ILE A 10 -0.49 -2.67 -4.60
C ILE A 10 0.98 -2.93 -4.97
N VAL A 11 1.91 -2.42 -4.17
CA VAL A 11 3.36 -2.61 -4.36
C VAL A 11 3.88 -3.81 -3.59
N GLY A 12 3.10 -4.35 -2.64
CA GLY A 12 3.44 -5.58 -1.96
C GLY A 12 2.54 -5.88 -0.78
N TYR A 13 2.99 -6.80 0.06
CA TYR A 13 2.27 -7.26 1.23
C TYR A 13 3.20 -7.31 2.44
N TYR A 14 2.65 -6.98 3.60
CA TYR A 14 3.33 -7.12 4.88
C TYR A 14 2.37 -7.70 5.91
N ARG A 15 2.58 -8.97 6.28
CA ARG A 15 1.64 -9.75 7.11
C ARG A 15 0.24 -9.70 6.49
N ASP A 16 -0.82 -9.57 7.26
CA ASP A 16 -2.22 -9.46 6.84
C ASP A 16 -2.60 -8.13 6.14
N LYS A 17 -1.63 -7.41 5.57
CA LYS A 17 -1.84 -6.06 5.01
C LYS A 17 -1.27 -5.95 3.61
N ALA A 18 -2.08 -5.42 2.70
CA ALA A 18 -1.63 -4.99 1.39
C ALA A 18 -1.03 -3.59 1.51
N ILE A 19 0.15 -3.37 0.92
CA ILE A 19 0.83 -2.08 0.86
C ILE A 19 0.57 -1.47 -0.50
N VAL A 20 0.09 -0.23 -0.47
CA VAL A 20 -0.35 0.51 -1.64
C VAL A 20 0.49 1.77 -1.79
N GLU A 21 1.03 1.99 -2.97
CA GLU A 21 1.68 3.24 -3.34
C GLU A 21 0.73 4.07 -4.20
N THR A 22 0.63 5.36 -3.87
CA THR A 22 -0.15 6.32 -4.67
C THR A 22 0.73 6.97 -5.74
N GLU A 23 0.09 7.69 -6.68
CA GLU A 23 0.80 8.49 -7.68
C GLU A 23 1.78 9.54 -7.10
N TYR A 24 1.65 9.87 -5.81
CA TYR A 24 2.51 10.82 -5.11
C TYR A 24 3.71 10.16 -4.42
N GLY A 25 3.87 8.84 -4.51
CA GLY A 25 4.90 8.07 -3.79
C GLY A 25 4.59 7.90 -2.29
N GLU A 26 3.34 8.16 -1.90
CA GLU A 26 2.89 7.95 -0.53
C GLU A 26 2.45 6.50 -0.33
N LEU A 27 2.85 5.92 0.80
CA LEU A 27 2.47 4.56 1.15
C LEU A 27 1.26 4.53 2.08
N TYR A 28 0.33 3.65 1.73
CA TYR A 28 -0.87 3.33 2.48
C TYR A 28 -0.98 1.82 2.65
N PHE A 29 -1.93 1.39 3.48
CA PHE A 29 -2.25 -0.01 3.64
C PHE A 29 -3.74 -0.24 3.72
N PHE A 30 -4.16 -1.48 3.51
CA PHE A 30 -5.48 -1.96 3.93
C PHE A 30 -5.36 -3.41 4.38
N ASP A 31 -6.26 -3.83 5.26
CA ASP A 31 -6.31 -5.22 5.71
C ASP A 31 -6.76 -6.13 4.57
N CYS A 32 -5.91 -7.10 4.24
CA CYS A 32 -6.15 -8.05 3.17
C CYS A 32 -5.49 -9.38 3.55
N GLU A 33 -6.24 -10.48 3.51
CA GLU A 33 -5.60 -11.79 3.59
C GLU A 33 -4.59 -11.89 2.44
N ASN A 34 -3.33 -12.20 2.78
CA ASN A 34 -2.24 -12.33 1.82
C ASN A 34 -2.69 -13.16 0.60
N ASP A 35 -2.14 -12.84 -0.57
CA ASP A 35 -2.35 -13.57 -1.82
C ASP A 35 -3.73 -13.40 -2.50
N LEU A 36 -4.64 -12.57 -1.98
CA LEU A 36 -5.92 -12.32 -2.66
C LEU A 36 -5.78 -11.46 -3.92
N ILE A 37 -4.86 -10.50 -3.95
CA ILE A 37 -4.73 -9.54 -5.05
C ILE A 37 -3.28 -9.55 -5.59
N PRO A 38 -3.05 -9.61 -6.91
CA PRO A 38 -1.69 -9.58 -7.43
C PRO A 38 -1.03 -8.20 -7.21
N VAL A 39 0.27 -8.20 -6.89
CA VAL A 39 1.11 -6.98 -6.90
C VAL A 39 1.09 -6.35 -8.30
N GLY A 40 1.01 -5.02 -8.37
CA GLY A 40 0.79 -4.27 -9.61
C GLY A 40 -0.69 -4.06 -9.95
N SER A 41 -1.62 -4.61 -9.14
CA SER A 41 -3.05 -4.35 -9.30
C SER A 41 -3.44 -3.02 -8.67
N VAL A 42 -4.40 -2.35 -9.31
CA VAL A 42 -5.06 -1.18 -8.73
C VAL A 42 -6.13 -1.64 -7.75
N THR A 43 -6.20 -0.98 -6.59
CA THR A 43 -7.25 -1.22 -5.60
C THR A 43 -8.13 0.03 -5.41
N ASP A 44 -9.42 -0.21 -5.24
CA ASP A 44 -10.43 0.77 -4.85
C ASP A 44 -10.87 0.61 -3.38
N ALA A 45 -10.13 -0.21 -2.61
CA ALA A 45 -10.33 -0.37 -1.18
C ALA A 45 -10.12 0.93 -0.40
N GLU A 46 -10.79 1.05 0.75
CA GLU A 46 -10.53 2.14 1.70
C GLU A 46 -9.13 1.98 2.30
N LEU A 47 -8.26 2.94 1.98
CA LEU A 47 -6.85 2.92 2.39
C LEU A 47 -6.65 3.64 3.73
N GLU A 48 -5.76 3.08 4.54
CA GLU A 48 -5.31 3.62 5.80
C GLU A 48 -3.85 4.08 5.72
N THR A 49 -3.53 5.15 6.44
CA THR A 49 -2.19 5.72 6.50
C THR A 49 -1.30 4.91 7.45
N LEU A 50 -0.03 4.75 7.10
CA LEU A 50 0.92 3.98 7.91
C LEU A 50 1.08 4.48 9.36
N ASP A 51 0.69 5.72 9.69
CA ASP A 51 0.73 6.24 11.07
C ASP A 51 -0.19 5.48 12.05
N LYS A 52 -1.19 4.75 11.53
CA LYS A 52 -2.06 3.90 12.33
C LYS A 52 -1.41 2.57 12.75
N LEU A 53 -0.27 2.23 12.15
CA LEU A 53 0.48 1.02 12.49
C LEU A 53 1.45 1.27 13.64
N ASP A 54 1.86 0.20 14.31
CA ASP A 54 2.96 0.25 15.26
C ASP A 54 4.23 0.81 14.60
N ALA A 55 4.98 1.63 15.33
CA ALA A 55 6.21 2.25 14.84
C ALA A 55 7.21 1.20 14.28
N ALA A 56 7.26 0.00 14.88
CA ALA A 56 8.09 -1.09 14.39
C ALA A 56 7.64 -1.60 13.01
N MET A 57 6.32 -1.74 12.78
CA MET A 57 5.77 -2.17 11.49
C MET A 57 5.96 -1.09 10.44
N GLN A 58 5.67 0.17 10.80
CA GLN A 58 5.88 1.31 9.93
C GLN A 58 7.33 1.38 9.45
N GLN A 59 8.30 1.27 10.37
CA GLN A 59 9.72 1.26 10.01
C GLN A 59 10.08 0.09 9.08
N GLU A 60 9.56 -1.11 9.31
CA GLU A 60 9.81 -2.25 8.42
C GLU A 60 9.19 -2.07 7.03
N ILE A 61 8.00 -1.47 6.93
CA ILE A 61 7.32 -1.18 5.65
C ILE A 61 8.10 -0.11 4.89
N LEU A 62 8.41 1.02 5.52
CA LEU A 62 9.20 2.09 4.88
C LEU A 62 10.56 1.56 4.40
N LYS A 63 11.23 0.74 5.22
CA LYS A 63 12.50 0.11 4.84
C LYS A 63 12.37 -0.81 3.61
N ARG A 64 11.28 -1.56 3.50
CA ARG A 64 11.06 -2.50 2.40
C ARG A 64 10.60 -1.84 1.10
N PHE A 65 9.84 -0.76 1.19
CA PHE A 65 9.08 -0.20 0.06
C PHE A 65 9.45 1.24 -0.31
N GLN A 66 10.24 1.96 0.50
CA GLN A 66 10.73 3.31 0.19
C GLN A 66 12.25 3.41 0.01
N GLU A 67 13.02 2.32 0.21
CA GLU A 67 14.45 2.30 -0.14
C GLU A 67 14.65 1.89 -1.62
N GLU A 68 14.41 2.82 -2.56
CA GLU A 68 15.03 2.84 -3.90
C GLU A 68 15.63 4.23 -4.21
#